data_AF-A0A971FVT0-F1
#
_entry.id   AF-A0A971FVT0-F1
#
_cell.length_a   1.000
_cell.length_b   1.000
_cell.length_c   1.000
_cell.angle_alpha   90.00
_cell.angle_beta   90.00
_cell.angle_gamma   90.00
#
_symmetry.space_group_name_H-M   'P 1'
#
loop_
_entity.id
_entity.type
_entity.pdbx_description
1 polymer ?
#
loop_
_entity_poly.entity_id
_entity_poly.type
_entity_poly.pdbx_seq_one_letter_code
_entity_poly.pdbx_strand_id
1 'polypeptide(L)'
;MSRPVRHHPADGPVGQVLGAPSGGPAAGPARRGERGIVGGSEVLPFGLLIFVCGSLLFVNAWAVVDARFAVASAAREATRAYAESTDEADGRRAADAAARETMVAYDRDPERLSLDGPQGRLVRCGVVAYSASYRVEAIRIPIIGGFGEGITVTASHTARVDELASGLGEESAC
;
A
#
# COMPACT_ATOMS: atom_id res chain seq x y z
N MET A 1 108.92 -25.47 -40.72
CA MET A 1 109.88 -24.81 -41.61
C MET A 1 109.13 -24.06 -42.70
N SER A 2 109.55 -22.81 -42.94
CA SER A 2 109.31 -21.99 -44.15
C SER A 2 107.92 -21.40 -44.41
N ARG A 3 107.78 -20.12 -44.02
CA ARG A 3 106.99 -19.11 -44.74
C ARG A 3 107.52 -18.94 -46.18
N PRO A 4 106.68 -18.44 -47.11
CA PRO A 4 106.93 -17.07 -47.54
C PRO A 4 105.68 -16.19 -47.67
N VAL A 5 105.95 -14.90 -47.48
CA VAL A 5 105.14 -13.69 -47.68
C VAL A 5 105.23 -13.26 -49.15
N ARG A 6 104.15 -12.72 -49.76
CA ARG A 6 104.09 -11.55 -50.70
C ARG A 6 102.60 -11.14 -50.87
N HIS A 7 102.20 -9.94 -50.42
CA HIS A 7 102.15 -8.61 -51.07
C HIS A 7 100.79 -8.23 -51.68
N HIS A 8 100.23 -7.16 -51.12
CA HIS A 8 99.16 -6.22 -51.54
C HIS A 8 99.27 -5.75 -53.01
N PRO A 9 98.22 -5.18 -53.66
CA PRO A 9 97.56 -3.94 -53.17
C PRO A 9 96.09 -3.64 -53.58
N ALA A 10 95.63 -2.48 -53.07
CA ALA A 10 94.73 -1.48 -53.67
C ALA A 10 93.21 -1.62 -53.52
N ASP A 11 92.70 -0.92 -52.50
CA ASP A 11 91.73 0.19 -52.58
C ASP A 11 90.70 0.20 -53.72
N GLY A 12 89.44 -0.05 -53.36
CA GLY A 12 88.24 0.35 -54.10
C GLY A 12 87.24 1.01 -53.13
N PRO A 13 86.47 2.03 -53.56
CA PRO A 13 85.85 2.99 -52.65
C PRO A 13 84.53 2.51 -52.03
N VAL A 14 84.36 2.92 -50.77
CA VAL A 14 83.15 3.39 -50.06
C VAL A 14 81.81 3.16 -50.77
N GLY A 15 81.03 2.20 -50.27
CA GLY A 15 79.59 2.09 -50.47
C GLY A 15 78.85 2.26 -49.14
N GLN A 16 78.63 3.51 -48.74
CA GLN A 16 77.81 3.89 -47.60
C GLN A 16 76.34 3.75 -47.99
N VAL A 17 75.64 2.71 -47.49
CA VAL A 17 74.17 2.68 -47.51
C VAL A 17 73.65 3.08 -46.15
N LEU A 18 73.28 4.36 -46.08
CA LEU A 18 72.51 4.99 -45.02
C LEU A 18 71.06 4.49 -45.14
N GLY A 19 70.63 3.59 -44.25
CA GLY A 19 69.24 3.19 -44.08
C GLY A 19 68.76 3.59 -42.69
N ALA A 20 67.95 4.65 -42.63
CA ALA A 20 67.40 5.25 -41.42
C ALA A 20 66.21 4.43 -40.83
N PRO A 21 65.76 4.75 -39.60
CA PRO A 21 65.02 3.87 -38.70
C PRO A 21 63.50 4.00 -38.84
N SER A 22 62.73 3.02 -38.32
CA SER A 22 61.40 3.33 -37.74
C SER A 22 60.67 2.11 -37.16
N GLY A 23 60.32 2.23 -35.88
CA GLY A 23 58.94 1.93 -35.42
C GLY A 23 58.70 0.61 -34.72
N GLY A 24 58.87 0.59 -33.39
CA GLY A 24 58.31 -0.46 -32.52
C GLY A 24 56.77 -0.45 -32.46
N PRO A 25 56.16 -1.43 -31.78
CA PRO A 25 54.71 -1.66 -31.83
C PRO A 25 53.97 -0.64 -30.96
N ALA A 26 53.30 0.33 -31.60
CA ALA A 26 52.32 1.15 -30.90
C ALA A 26 51.01 0.37 -30.80
N ALA A 27 50.86 -0.41 -29.73
CA ALA A 27 49.55 -0.88 -29.28
C ALA A 27 48.68 0.36 -29.03
N GLY A 28 47.71 0.60 -29.91
CA GLY A 28 46.76 1.69 -29.73
C GLY A 28 46.05 1.56 -28.38
N PRO A 29 45.69 2.68 -27.72
CA PRO A 29 44.96 2.63 -26.48
C PRO A 29 43.68 1.84 -26.70
N ALA A 30 43.54 0.72 -25.98
CA ALA A 30 42.31 -0.03 -25.91
C ALA A 30 41.20 0.96 -25.56
N ARG A 31 40.28 1.20 -26.50
CA ARG A 31 39.07 1.97 -26.24
C ARG A 31 38.36 1.26 -25.10
N ARG A 32 38.57 1.77 -23.88
CA ARG A 32 37.90 1.33 -22.67
C ARG A 32 36.42 1.49 -22.97
N GLY A 33 35.74 0.36 -23.17
CA GLY A 33 34.34 0.34 -23.52
C GLY A 33 33.56 1.04 -22.41
N GLU A 34 33.16 2.28 -22.68
CA GLU A 34 32.05 2.93 -22.00
C GLU A 34 30.78 2.21 -22.43
N ARG A 35 30.61 0.98 -21.96
CA ARG A 35 29.28 0.41 -21.78
C ARG A 35 28.68 1.13 -20.59
N GLY A 36 28.35 2.40 -20.81
CA GLY A 36 27.53 3.17 -19.89
C GLY A 36 26.28 2.35 -19.61
N ILE A 37 25.87 2.36 -18.35
CA ILE A 37 24.53 1.93 -17.97
C ILE A 37 23.56 2.88 -18.71
N VAL A 38 23.15 2.53 -19.92
CA VAL A 38 22.21 3.33 -20.74
C VAL A 38 20.81 2.69 -20.73
N GLY A 39 20.55 1.75 -19.82
CA GLY A 39 19.23 1.08 -19.73
C GLY A 39 18.87 0.50 -18.37
N GLY A 40 19.51 0.96 -17.29
CA GLY A 40 19.29 0.41 -15.94
C GLY A 40 19.38 1.40 -14.78
N SER A 41 19.96 2.58 -14.99
CA SER A 41 20.03 3.64 -13.97
C SER A 41 18.66 4.23 -13.66
N GLU A 42 17.71 4.13 -14.58
CA GLU A 42 16.32 4.58 -14.40
C GLU A 42 15.47 3.59 -13.60
N VAL A 43 15.85 2.31 -13.55
CA VAL A 43 15.07 1.28 -12.83
C VAL A 43 15.05 1.54 -11.33
N LEU A 44 16.14 2.08 -10.77
CA LEU A 44 16.22 2.44 -9.35
C LEU A 44 15.25 3.56 -8.96
N PRO A 45 15.24 4.74 -9.62
CA PRO A 45 14.27 5.79 -9.31
C PRO A 45 12.83 5.38 -9.65
N PHE A 46 12.59 4.62 -10.73
CA PHE A 46 11.25 4.08 -11.02
C PHE A 46 10.79 3.08 -9.95
N GLY A 47 11.65 2.16 -9.53
CA GLY A 47 11.35 1.20 -8.47
C GLY A 47 11.08 1.89 -7.14
N LEU A 48 11.86 2.91 -6.79
CA LEU A 48 11.60 3.75 -5.62
C LEU A 48 10.25 4.46 -5.72
N LEU A 49 9.92 5.04 -6.88
CA LEU A 49 8.63 5.72 -7.08
C LEU A 49 7.46 4.76 -6.95
N ILE A 50 7.55 3.56 -7.56
CA ILE A 50 6.53 2.51 -7.41
C ILE A 50 6.42 2.08 -5.96
N PHE A 51 7.54 1.90 -5.26
CA PHE A 51 7.55 1.51 -3.86
C PHE A 51 6.86 2.57 -2.98
N VAL A 52 7.20 3.85 -3.15
CA VAL A 52 6.59 4.95 -2.40
C VAL A 52 5.10 5.08 -2.72
N CYS A 53 4.72 5.00 -4.00
CA CYS A 53 3.32 5.01 -4.40
C CYS A 53 2.55 3.81 -3.81
N GLY A 54 3.14 2.61 -3.88
CA GLY A 54 2.56 1.38 -3.35
C GLY A 54 2.42 1.41 -1.83
N SER A 55 3.43 1.90 -1.11
CA SER A 55 3.38 2.03 0.34
C SER A 55 2.33 3.05 0.77
N LEU A 56 2.21 4.17 0.07
CA LEU A 56 1.15 5.15 0.32
C LEU A 56 -0.22 4.52 0.09
N LEU A 57 -0.42 3.81 -1.03
CA LEU A 57 -1.68 3.10 -1.29
C LEU A 57 -2.01 2.09 -0.20
N PHE A 58 -1.02 1.32 0.27
CA PHE A 58 -1.23 0.31 1.30
C PHE A 58 -1.64 0.92 2.65
N VAL A 59 -0.92 1.94 3.12
CA VAL A 59 -1.25 2.65 4.37
C VAL A 59 -2.64 3.30 4.28
N ASN A 60 -2.97 3.88 3.12
CA ASN A 60 -4.27 4.52 2.91
C ASN A 60 -5.41 3.49 2.84
N ALA A 61 -5.19 2.34 2.20
CA ALA A 61 -6.17 1.26 2.17
C ALA A 61 -6.41 0.66 3.56
N TRP A 62 -5.37 0.61 4.39
CA TRP A 62 -5.49 0.16 5.78
C TRP A 62 -6.49 0.99 6.58
N ALA A 63 -6.55 2.31 6.36
CA ALA A 63 -7.52 3.18 7.03
C ALA A 63 -8.98 2.81 6.75
N VAL A 64 -9.27 2.29 5.54
CA VAL A 64 -10.62 1.82 5.17
C VAL A 64 -10.95 0.51 5.88
N VAL A 65 -9.99 -0.41 5.95
CA VAL A 65 -10.14 -1.69 6.65
C VAL A 65 -10.36 -1.47 8.14
N ASP A 66 -9.59 -0.57 8.75
CA ASP A 66 -9.76 -0.20 10.16
C ASP A 66 -11.14 0.43 10.42
N ALA A 67 -11.57 1.38 9.59
CA ALA A 67 -12.91 1.96 9.67
C ALA A 67 -14.01 0.89 9.52
N ARG A 68 -13.79 -0.13 8.67
CA ARG A 68 -14.75 -1.24 8.52
C ARG A 68 -14.93 -2.02 9.82
N PHE A 69 -13.86 -2.27 10.56
CA PHE A 69 -13.96 -2.95 11.85
C PHE A 69 -14.70 -2.10 12.89
N ALA A 70 -14.42 -0.78 12.94
CA ALA A 70 -15.14 0.14 13.82
C ALA A 70 -16.64 0.17 13.53
N VAL A 71 -17.04 0.33 12.26
CA VAL A 71 -18.46 0.38 11.84
C VAL A 71 -19.17 -0.94 12.10
N ALA A 72 -18.50 -2.08 11.88
CA ALA A 72 -19.07 -3.39 12.18
C ALA A 72 -19.29 -3.60 13.68
N SER A 73 -18.36 -3.14 14.51
CA SER A 73 -18.51 -3.16 15.96
C SER A 73 -19.66 -2.26 16.42
N ALA A 74 -19.75 -1.04 15.87
CA ALA A 74 -20.82 -0.10 16.21
C ALA A 74 -22.21 -0.66 15.85
N ALA A 75 -22.37 -1.26 14.66
CA ALA A 75 -23.64 -1.89 14.27
C ALA A 75 -24.02 -3.04 15.23
N ARG A 76 -23.05 -3.86 15.62
CA ARG A 76 -23.25 -4.97 16.56
C ARG A 76 -23.70 -4.46 17.93
N GLU A 77 -23.00 -3.46 18.47
CA GLU A 77 -23.30 -2.95 19.80
C GLU A 77 -24.62 -2.19 19.85
N ALA A 78 -24.94 -1.42 18.81
CA ALA A 78 -26.25 -0.79 18.63
C ALA A 78 -27.38 -1.83 18.66
N THR A 79 -27.22 -2.91 17.88
CA THR A 79 -28.24 -3.96 17.78
C THR A 79 -28.41 -4.68 19.12
N ARG A 80 -27.31 -4.95 19.83
CA ARG A 80 -27.33 -5.59 21.14
C ARG A 80 -28.04 -4.73 22.19
N ALA A 81 -27.64 -3.46 22.30
CA ALA A 81 -28.25 -2.52 23.25
C ALA A 81 -29.76 -2.34 22.99
N TYR A 82 -30.19 -2.35 21.72
CA TYR A 82 -31.61 -2.35 21.39
C TYR A 82 -32.32 -3.64 21.82
N ALA A 83 -31.73 -4.80 21.52
CA ALA A 83 -32.33 -6.11 21.80
C ALA A 83 -32.46 -6.41 23.30
N GLU A 84 -31.59 -5.81 24.13
CA GLU A 84 -31.62 -5.95 25.60
C GLU A 84 -32.56 -4.95 26.28
N SER A 85 -33.15 -4.01 25.53
CA SER A 85 -34.04 -2.99 26.07
C SER A 85 -35.48 -3.50 26.29
N THR A 86 -36.20 -2.83 27.20
CA THR A 86 -37.59 -3.17 27.54
C THR A 86 -38.62 -2.24 26.88
N ASP A 87 -38.16 -1.17 26.21
CA ASP A 87 -38.99 -0.18 25.54
C ASP A 87 -38.28 0.30 24.27
N GLU A 88 -39.02 0.54 23.19
CA GLU A 88 -38.43 0.91 21.90
C GLU A 88 -37.75 2.28 21.91
N ALA A 89 -38.30 3.26 22.65
CA ALA A 89 -37.71 4.59 22.71
C ALA A 89 -36.43 4.58 23.54
N ASP A 90 -36.42 3.84 24.65
CA ASP A 90 -35.23 3.63 25.47
C ASP A 90 -34.17 2.82 24.71
N GLY A 91 -34.59 1.77 24.01
CA GLY A 91 -33.74 0.95 23.16
C GLY A 91 -33.07 1.75 22.05
N ARG A 92 -33.78 2.65 21.37
CA ARG A 92 -33.20 3.53 20.34
C ARG A 92 -32.12 4.45 20.92
N ARG A 93 -32.35 5.00 22.12
CA ARG A 93 -31.37 5.86 22.79
C ARG A 93 -30.15 5.04 23.26
N ALA A 94 -30.37 3.85 23.79
CA ALA A 94 -29.29 2.93 24.18
C ALA A 94 -28.46 2.48 22.98
N ALA A 95 -29.10 2.15 21.85
CA ALA A 95 -28.44 1.77 20.61
C ALA A 95 -27.56 2.89 20.04
N ASP A 96 -28.07 4.12 19.97
CA ASP A 96 -27.31 5.28 19.50
C ASP A 96 -26.12 5.59 20.43
N ALA A 97 -26.34 5.57 21.75
CA ALA A 97 -25.28 5.78 22.73
C ALA A 97 -24.17 4.72 22.61
N ALA A 98 -24.53 3.44 22.54
CA ALA A 98 -23.59 2.34 22.46
C ALA A 98 -22.81 2.33 21.13
N ALA A 99 -23.47 2.69 20.02
CA ALA A 99 -22.81 2.86 18.73
C ALA A 99 -21.75 3.98 18.78
N ARG A 100 -22.11 5.14 19.34
CA ARG A 100 -21.21 6.30 19.46
C ARG A 100 -20.05 6.03 20.41
N GLU A 101 -20.29 5.40 21.56
CA GLU A 101 -19.25 4.99 22.49
C GLU A 101 -18.25 4.03 21.83
N THR A 102 -18.76 3.09 21.03
CA THR A 102 -17.91 2.21 20.22
C THR A 102 -17.03 3.02 19.27
N MET A 103 -17.58 4.00 18.54
CA MET A 103 -16.78 4.84 17.63
C MET A 103 -15.68 5.62 18.37
N VAL A 104 -15.98 6.16 19.56
CA VAL A 104 -14.99 6.82 20.42
C VAL A 104 -13.88 5.85 20.83
N ALA A 105 -14.21 4.60 21.17
CA ALA A 105 -13.21 3.58 21.52
C ALA A 105 -12.26 3.24 20.36
N TYR A 106 -12.70 3.44 19.12
CA TYR A 106 -11.88 3.31 17.90
C TYR A 106 -11.17 4.61 17.49
N ASP A 107 -11.18 5.65 18.34
CA ASP A 107 -10.61 6.98 18.06
C ASP A 107 -11.23 7.63 16.79
N ARG A 108 -12.54 7.42 16.60
CA ARG A 108 -13.30 7.99 15.48
C ARG A 108 -14.31 9.00 15.99
N ASP A 109 -14.57 10.00 15.15
CA ASP A 109 -15.56 11.02 15.43
C ASP A 109 -16.98 10.42 15.37
N PRO A 110 -17.71 10.34 16.49
CA PRO A 110 -19.04 9.75 16.53
C PRO A 110 -20.10 10.58 15.78
N GLU A 111 -19.86 11.86 15.50
CA GLU A 111 -20.80 12.72 14.77
C GLU A 111 -20.88 12.37 13.28
N ARG A 112 -19.84 11.72 12.74
CA ARG A 112 -19.78 11.26 11.35
C ARG A 112 -20.41 9.88 11.14
N LEU A 113 -20.87 9.24 12.21
CA LEU A 113 -21.58 7.97 12.16
C LEU A 113 -23.05 8.21 11.81
N SER A 114 -23.54 7.53 10.77
CA SER A 114 -24.97 7.41 10.47
C SER A 114 -25.45 6.04 10.91
N LEU A 115 -26.54 5.98 11.66
CA LEU A 115 -27.12 4.74 12.17
C LEU A 115 -28.56 4.62 11.66
N ASP A 116 -28.82 3.58 10.87
CA ASP A 116 -30.14 3.26 10.30
C ASP A 116 -30.74 2.06 11.04
N GLY A 117 -31.95 2.22 11.59
CA GLY A 117 -32.66 1.18 12.32
C GLY A 117 -33.56 1.74 13.43
N PRO A 118 -34.15 0.86 14.25
CA PRO A 118 -34.15 -0.60 14.13
C PRO A 118 -35.05 -1.04 12.97
N GLN A 119 -34.65 -2.13 12.32
CA GLN A 119 -35.53 -2.91 11.45
C GLN A 119 -36.10 -4.08 12.28
N GLY A 120 -37.39 -4.38 12.15
CA GLY A 120 -38.08 -5.36 12.99
C GLY A 120 -38.76 -4.72 14.21
N ARG A 121 -39.38 -5.55 15.05
CA ARG A 121 -40.10 -5.10 16.26
C ARG A 121 -39.37 -5.56 17.51
N LEU A 122 -39.45 -4.76 18.57
CA LEU A 122 -38.96 -5.15 19.90
C LEU A 122 -40.02 -6.01 20.59
N VAL A 123 -40.00 -7.30 20.31
CA VAL A 123 -40.88 -8.31 20.92
C VAL A 123 -40.04 -9.51 21.30
N ARG A 124 -40.48 -10.28 22.30
CA ARG A 124 -39.80 -11.53 22.66
C ARG A 124 -39.67 -12.41 21.42
N CYS A 125 -38.52 -13.05 21.28
CA CYS A 125 -38.18 -13.87 20.12
C CYS A 125 -38.06 -13.12 18.78
N GLY A 126 -38.31 -11.80 18.74
CA GLY A 126 -38.20 -10.99 17.55
C GLY A 126 -36.76 -10.85 17.07
N VAL A 127 -36.58 -10.60 15.76
CA VAL A 127 -35.27 -10.30 15.18
C VAL A 127 -35.21 -8.82 14.84
N VAL A 128 -34.17 -8.17 15.32
CA VAL A 128 -33.91 -6.74 15.16
C VAL A 128 -32.59 -6.52 14.42
N ALA A 129 -32.50 -5.45 13.63
CA ALA A 129 -31.30 -5.12 12.88
C ALA A 129 -30.97 -3.64 12.91
N TYR A 130 -29.67 -3.33 12.93
CA TYR A 130 -29.14 -1.99 12.69
C TYR A 130 -28.09 -2.02 11.59
N SER A 131 -28.00 -0.92 10.83
CA SER A 131 -26.96 -0.65 9.85
C SER A 131 -26.23 0.63 10.23
N ALA A 132 -24.92 0.56 10.34
CA ALA A 132 -24.05 1.70 10.60
C ALA A 132 -23.29 2.07 9.32
N SER A 133 -23.17 3.36 9.04
CA SER A 133 -22.44 3.92 7.90
C SER A 133 -21.49 5.01 8.36
N TYR A 134 -20.27 5.01 7.83
CA TYR A 134 -19.26 6.01 8.14
C TYR A 134 -18.48 6.40 6.89
N ARG A 135 -18.25 7.69 6.68
CA ARG A 135 -17.51 8.20 5.53
C ARG A 135 -16.03 8.36 5.88
N VAL A 136 -15.15 7.65 5.18
CA VAL A 136 -13.70 7.79 5.28
C VAL A 136 -13.24 8.78 4.21
N GLU A 137 -12.46 9.78 4.57
CA GLU A 137 -11.92 10.73 3.59
C GLU A 137 -10.92 10.03 2.68
N ALA A 138 -11.08 10.22 1.36
CA ALA A 138 -10.16 9.65 0.39
C ALA A 138 -8.91 10.51 0.29
N ILE A 139 -7.76 9.84 0.28
CA ILE A 139 -6.45 10.48 0.39
C ILE A 139 -5.95 10.89 -1.00
N ARG A 140 -5.29 12.07 -1.06
CA ARG A 140 -4.71 12.63 -2.29
C ARG A 140 -3.47 11.83 -2.70
N ILE A 141 -3.55 11.13 -3.83
CA ILE A 141 -2.39 10.48 -4.45
C ILE A 141 -1.65 11.55 -5.28
N PRO A 142 -0.32 11.70 -5.16
CA PRO A 142 0.45 12.77 -5.81
C PRO A 142 0.33 12.86 -7.35
N ILE A 143 -0.05 11.77 -8.04
CA ILE A 143 -0.01 11.67 -9.51
C ILE A 143 -1.42 11.54 -10.13
N ILE A 144 -2.38 10.95 -9.42
CA ILE A 144 -3.70 10.58 -10.00
C ILE A 144 -4.78 11.63 -9.69
N GLY A 145 -4.49 12.62 -8.83
CA GLY A 145 -5.53 13.43 -8.21
C GLY A 145 -6.28 12.59 -7.18
N GLY A 146 -6.62 13.18 -6.03
CA GLY A 146 -7.35 12.44 -4.99
C GLY A 146 -8.65 11.87 -5.54
N PHE A 147 -9.06 10.68 -5.08
CA PHE A 147 -10.40 10.17 -5.31
C PHE A 147 -11.37 11.09 -4.58
N GLY A 148 -11.85 12.14 -5.25
CA GLY A 148 -12.76 13.12 -4.67
C GLY A 148 -13.98 12.44 -4.08
N GLU A 149 -14.51 13.04 -3.02
CA GLU A 149 -15.66 12.65 -2.20
C GLU A 149 -15.44 11.66 -1.04
N GLY A 150 -14.46 10.76 -1.04
CA GLY A 150 -14.28 9.81 0.08
C GLY A 150 -15.11 8.52 -0.06
N ILE A 151 -14.79 7.52 0.76
CA ILE A 151 -15.34 6.16 0.69
C ILE A 151 -16.29 5.96 1.87
N THR A 152 -17.57 5.67 1.59
CA THR A 152 -18.54 5.28 2.62
C THR A 152 -18.39 3.79 2.93
N VAL A 153 -18.21 3.46 4.19
CA VAL A 153 -18.16 2.09 4.71
C VAL A 153 -19.43 1.82 5.50
N THR A 154 -20.16 0.77 5.14
CA THR A 154 -21.44 0.41 5.76
C THR A 154 -21.43 -1.02 6.25
N ALA A 155 -21.79 -1.27 7.51
CA ALA A 155 -21.94 -2.61 8.06
C ALA A 155 -23.31 -2.75 8.74
N SER A 156 -23.89 -3.94 8.67
CA SER A 156 -25.16 -4.26 9.34
C SER A 156 -24.99 -5.45 10.26
N HIS A 157 -25.82 -5.49 11.31
CA HIS A 157 -25.86 -6.58 12.26
C HIS A 157 -27.31 -6.89 12.64
N THR A 158 -27.59 -8.16 12.89
CA THR A 158 -28.89 -8.66 13.34
C THR A 158 -28.73 -9.38 14.67
N ALA A 159 -29.68 -9.19 15.58
CA ALA A 159 -29.74 -9.91 16.85
C ALA A 159 -31.18 -10.37 17.13
N ARG A 160 -31.31 -11.41 17.94
CA ARG A 160 -32.60 -11.88 18.44
C ARG A 160 -32.83 -11.31 19.84
N VAL A 161 -34.04 -10.83 20.08
CA VAL A 161 -34.50 -10.37 21.40
C VAL A 161 -34.71 -11.59 22.30
N ASP A 162 -34.23 -11.49 23.54
CA ASP A 162 -34.32 -12.59 24.52
C ASP A 162 -35.77 -13.03 24.76
N GLU A 163 -35.98 -14.34 24.89
CA GLU A 163 -37.26 -14.94 25.25
C GLU A 163 -37.69 -14.54 26.68
N LEU A 164 -36.73 -14.33 27.57
CA LEU A 164 -36.98 -13.98 28.97
C LEU A 164 -37.07 -12.46 29.21
N ALA A 165 -37.06 -11.65 28.16
CA ALA A 165 -37.16 -10.19 28.29
C ALA A 165 -38.52 -9.78 28.89
N SER A 166 -38.48 -9.22 30.09
CA SER A 166 -39.68 -8.75 30.79
C SER A 166 -40.22 -7.45 30.17
N GLY A 167 -41.55 -7.30 30.11
CA GLY A 167 -42.19 -6.08 29.62
C GLY A 167 -42.47 -6.03 28.11
N LEU A 168 -42.05 -7.06 27.36
CA LEU A 168 -42.28 -7.16 25.92
C LEU A 168 -43.42 -8.14 25.56
N GLY A 169 -44.14 -7.83 24.48
CA GLY A 169 -45.14 -8.72 23.88
C GLY A 169 -44.51 -9.97 23.23
N GLU A 170 -45.35 -10.94 22.86
CA GLU A 170 -44.93 -12.20 22.22
C GLU A 170 -45.03 -12.10 20.69
N GLU A 171 -43.91 -12.30 19.98
CA GLU A 171 -43.97 -12.96 18.67
C GLU A 171 -43.93 -14.46 18.93
N SER A 172 -44.74 -15.23 18.21
CA SER A 172 -44.91 -16.70 18.29
C SER A 172 -43.74 -17.46 18.93
N ALA A 173 -44.05 -18.40 19.83
CA ALA A 173 -43.10 -19.29 20.51
C ALA A 173 -41.88 -19.63 19.63
N CYS A 174 -40.71 -19.18 20.08
CA CYS A 174 -39.45 -19.85 19.75
C CYS A 174 -39.53 -21.31 20.21
#